data_AF-A0A1I2V7U3-F1
#
_entry.id   AF-A0A1I2V7U3-F1
#
_cell.length_a   1.000
_cell.length_b   1.000
_cell.length_c   1.000
_cell.angle_alpha   90.00
_cell.angle_beta   90.00
_cell.angle_gamma   90.00
#
_symmetry.space_group_name_H-M   'P 1'
#
loop_
_entity.id
_entity.type
_entity.pdbx_description
1 polymer ?
#
loop_
_entity_poly.entity_id
_entity_poly.type
_entity_poly.pdbx_seq_one_letter_code
_entity_poly.pdbx_strand_id
1 'polypeptide(L)'
;MEKPNQPYSFDVKKEVVSRHLEGETPSTLAKEFGLASSRLVDAWVIAWRRGGDETLQPKATLPPRSEIGELRRRLEKLEADNAYLKALYELSRRS
;
A
#
# COMPACT_ATOMS: atom_id res chain seq x y z
N MET A 1 -4.18 15.31 -26.07
CA MET A 1 -5.03 14.59 -25.10
C MET A 1 -4.12 13.97 -24.06
N GLU A 2 -3.99 14.60 -22.91
CA GLU A 2 -3.24 14.05 -21.77
C GLU A 2 -4.08 12.93 -21.16
N LYS A 3 -3.62 11.68 -21.27
CA LYS A 3 -4.25 10.60 -20.52
C LYS A 3 -3.80 10.78 -19.07
N PRO A 4 -4.69 11.03 -18.11
CA PRO A 4 -4.29 11.12 -16.71
C PRO A 4 -3.71 9.75 -16.33
N ASN A 5 -2.45 9.75 -15.89
CA ASN A 5 -1.73 8.56 -15.44
C ASN A 5 -2.25 8.16 -14.05
N GLN A 6 -3.54 7.81 -13.97
CA GLN A 6 -4.14 7.30 -12.75
C GLN A 6 -3.65 5.86 -12.54
N PRO A 7 -3.04 5.55 -11.38
CA PRO A 7 -2.64 4.19 -11.08
C PRO A 7 -3.89 3.31 -10.94
N TYR A 8 -3.86 2.11 -11.55
CA TYR A 8 -4.94 1.13 -11.38
C TYR A 8 -5.04 0.68 -9.92
N SER A 9 -6.26 0.62 -9.39
CA SER A 9 -6.52 0.15 -8.02
C SER A 9 -6.14 -1.32 -7.86
N PHE A 10 -5.92 -1.76 -6.62
CA PHE A 10 -5.60 -3.15 -6.29
C PHE A 10 -6.70 -4.10 -6.79
N ASP A 11 -7.97 -3.77 -6.58
CA ASP A 11 -9.10 -4.61 -6.96
C ASP A 11 -9.15 -4.86 -8.48
N VAL A 12 -8.89 -3.83 -9.28
CA VAL A 12 -8.83 -3.96 -10.75
C VAL A 12 -7.71 -4.90 -11.17
N LYS A 13 -6.52 -4.77 -10.57
CA LYS A 13 -5.39 -5.66 -10.88
C LYS A 13 -5.71 -7.11 -10.51
N LYS A 14 -6.31 -7.31 -9.33
CA LYS A 14 -6.65 -8.64 -8.83
C LYS A 14 -7.69 -9.32 -9.72
N GLU A 15 -8.75 -8.62 -10.10
CA GLU A 15 -9.77 -9.13 -11.00
C GLU A 15 -9.18 -9.52 -12.37
N VAL A 16 -8.36 -8.64 -12.95
CA VAL A 16 -7.69 -8.90 -14.25
C VAL A 16 -6.80 -10.14 -14.18
N VAL A 17 -6.05 -10.31 -13.09
CA VAL A 17 -5.20 -11.50 -12.90
C VAL A 17 -6.07 -12.75 -12.74
N SER A 18 -7.12 -12.71 -11.94
CA SER A 18 -8.05 -13.85 -11.75
C SER A 18 -8.64 -14.34 -13.07
N ARG A 19 -9.21 -13.43 -13.88
CA ARG A 19 -9.78 -13.79 -15.19
C ARG A 19 -8.75 -14.29 -16.18
N HIS A 20 -7.53 -13.73 -16.16
CA HIS A 20 -6.46 -14.24 -16.99
C HIS A 20 -6.05 -15.67 -16.60
N LEU A 21 -6.08 -16.00 -15.31
CA LEU A 21 -5.84 -17.37 -14.82
C LEU A 21 -6.98 -18.33 -15.21
N GLU A 22 -8.20 -17.84 -15.37
CA GLU A 22 -9.36 -18.59 -15.89
C GLU A 22 -9.27 -18.84 -17.41
N GLY A 23 -8.30 -18.23 -18.10
CA GLY A 23 -8.01 -18.45 -19.52
C GLY A 23 -8.38 -17.30 -20.45
N GLU A 24 -8.81 -16.15 -19.90
CA GLU A 24 -9.08 -14.97 -20.72
C GLU A 24 -7.81 -14.37 -21.33
N THR A 25 -7.94 -13.84 -22.55
CA THR A 25 -6.79 -13.27 -23.26
C THR A 25 -6.43 -11.87 -22.73
N PRO A 26 -5.13 -11.53 -22.60
CA PRO A 26 -4.67 -10.20 -22.17
C PRO A 26 -5.25 -9.04 -22.99
N SER A 27 -5.51 -9.27 -24.29
CA SER A 27 -6.05 -8.26 -25.21
C SER A 27 -7.52 -7.94 -24.94
N THR A 28 -8.32 -8.94 -24.55
CA THR A 28 -9.72 -8.74 -24.16
C THR A 28 -9.79 -7.97 -22.85
N LEU A 29 -9.04 -8.44 -21.84
CA LEU A 29 -8.98 -7.80 -20.52
C LEU A 29 -8.48 -6.35 -20.60
N ALA A 30 -7.49 -6.07 -21.45
CA ALA A 30 -7.02 -4.70 -21.64
C ALA A 30 -8.09 -3.76 -22.21
N LYS A 31 -8.96 -4.25 -23.09
CA LYS A 31 -10.06 -3.43 -23.63
C LYS A 31 -11.17 -3.23 -22.61
N GLU A 32 -11.55 -4.30 -21.92
CA GLU A 32 -12.64 -4.28 -20.93
C GLU A 32 -12.30 -3.38 -19.73
N PHE A 33 -11.10 -3.50 -19.19
CA PHE A 33 -10.65 -2.72 -18.02
C PHE A 33 -9.99 -1.39 -18.40
N GLY A 34 -10.00 -1.00 -19.68
CA GLY A 34 -9.40 0.25 -20.16
C GLY A 34 -7.88 0.34 -19.89
N LEU A 35 -7.18 -0.79 -19.92
CA LEU A 35 -5.75 -0.85 -19.66
C LEU A 35 -4.97 -0.22 -20.81
N ALA A 36 -3.88 0.47 -20.48
CA ALA A 36 -3.04 1.12 -21.48
C ALA A 36 -2.39 0.11 -22.46
N SER A 37 -2.20 -1.13 -22.04
CA SER A 37 -1.62 -2.21 -22.86
C SER A 37 -1.95 -3.58 -22.31
N SER A 38 -2.06 -4.59 -23.19
CA SER A 38 -2.15 -6.00 -22.80
C SER A 38 -0.91 -6.50 -22.06
N ARG A 39 0.27 -5.92 -22.33
CA ARG A 39 1.51 -6.23 -21.60
C ARG A 39 1.42 -5.95 -20.10
N LEU A 40 0.52 -5.05 -19.70
CA LEU A 40 0.26 -4.73 -18.30
C LEU A 40 -0.35 -5.94 -17.56
N VAL A 41 -1.24 -6.66 -18.23
CA VAL A 41 -1.85 -7.90 -17.73
C VAL A 41 -0.77 -8.95 -17.50
N ASP A 42 0.10 -9.17 -18.50
CA ASP A 42 1.21 -10.13 -18.39
C ASP A 42 2.13 -9.79 -17.21
N ALA A 43 2.46 -8.51 -17.04
CA ALA A 43 3.30 -8.05 -15.94
C ALA A 43 2.66 -8.30 -14.56
N TRP A 44 1.36 -8.05 -14.42
CA TRP A 44 0.63 -8.33 -13.18
C TRP A 44 0.56 -9.82 -12.87
N VAL A 45 0.33 -10.66 -13.89
CA VAL A 45 0.29 -12.12 -13.73
C VAL A 45 1.67 -12.65 -13.33
N ILE A 46 2.75 -12.13 -13.93
CA ILE A 46 4.12 -12.50 -13.56
C ILE A 46 4.42 -12.08 -12.12
N ALA A 47 4.01 -10.87 -11.71
CA ALA A 47 4.18 -10.41 -10.33
C ALA A 47 3.40 -11.31 -9.35
N TRP A 48 2.13 -11.59 -9.66
CA TRP A 48 1.27 -12.45 -8.85
C TRP A 48 1.82 -13.87 -8.73
N ARG A 49 2.38 -14.46 -9.80
CA ARG A 49 3.03 -15.78 -9.73
C ARG A 49 4.28 -15.79 -8.84
N ARG A 50 4.93 -14.65 -8.62
CA ARG A 50 6.16 -14.56 -7.82
C ARG A 50 5.90 -14.34 -6.33
N GLY A 51 4.80 -13.69 -5.96
CA GLY A 51 4.54 -13.33 -4.57
C GLY A 51 3.06 -13.11 -4.23
N GLY A 52 2.15 -13.60 -5.05
CA GLY A 52 0.70 -13.52 -4.84
C GLY A 52 0.16 -12.09 -4.84
N ASP A 53 -0.96 -11.92 -4.16
CA ASP A 53 -1.72 -10.67 -4.08
C ASP A 53 -0.89 -9.51 -3.51
N GLU A 54 0.06 -9.77 -2.60
CA GLU A 54 0.92 -8.75 -2.00
C GLU A 54 1.72 -7.96 -3.04
N THR A 55 2.01 -8.58 -4.19
CA THR A 55 2.74 -7.94 -5.30
C THR A 55 1.87 -7.01 -6.16
N LEU A 56 0.54 -7.15 -6.07
CA LEU A 56 -0.42 -6.31 -6.79
C LEU A 56 -0.79 -5.05 -5.99
N GLN A 57 -0.57 -5.08 -4.67
CA GLN A 57 -0.83 -3.95 -3.80
C GLN A 57 0.01 -2.74 -4.21
N PRO A 58 -0.54 -1.51 -4.07
CA PRO A 58 0.28 -0.31 -4.21
C PRO A 58 1.45 -0.43 -3.24
N LYS A 59 2.67 -0.26 -3.75
CA LYS A 59 3.89 -0.30 -2.94
C LYS A 59 3.66 0.63 -1.75
N ALA A 60 3.79 0.11 -0.54
CA ALA A 60 3.65 0.90 0.68
C ALA A 60 4.59 2.11 0.57
N THR A 61 4.01 3.25 0.22
CA THR A 61 4.75 4.51 0.14
C THR A 61 5.04 4.88 1.58
N LEU A 62 6.31 5.19 1.88
CA LEU A 62 6.63 5.87 3.13
C LEU A 62 5.66 7.06 3.27
N PRO A 63 5.11 7.30 4.48
CA PRO A 63 4.24 8.43 4.69
C PRO A 63 4.92 9.70 4.17
N PRO A 64 4.18 10.66 3.60
CA PRO A 64 4.74 11.91 3.13
C PRO A 64 5.66 12.53 4.18
N ARG A 65 6.73 13.21 3.76
CA ARG A 65 7.74 13.78 4.67
C ARG A 65 7.12 14.66 5.78
N SER A 66 5.98 15.29 5.50
CA SER A 66 5.17 16.05 6.46
C SER A 66 4.61 15.17 7.59
N GLU A 67 3.96 14.06 7.23
CA GLU A 67 3.37 13.11 8.17
C GLU A 67 4.44 12.42 9.03
N ILE A 68 5.63 12.13 8.47
CA ILE A 68 6.78 11.65 9.24
C ILE A 68 7.17 12.65 10.34
N GLY A 69 7.17 13.95 10.01
CA GLY A 69 7.48 15.00 10.98
C GLY A 69 6.47 15.10 12.11
N GLU A 70 5.18 14.99 11.79
CA GLU A 70 4.09 14.99 12.77
C GLU A 70 4.13 13.77 13.69
N LEU A 71 4.34 12.58 13.11
CA LEU A 71 4.50 11.34 13.87
C LEU A 71 5.67 11.42 14.85
N ARG A 72 6.80 12.03 14.46
CA ARG A 72 7.95 12.25 15.35
C ARG A 72 7.61 13.15 16.53
N ARG A 73 6.95 14.29 16.30
CA ARG A 73 6.51 15.19 17.38
C ARG A 73 5.54 14.49 18.34
N ARG A 74 4.63 13.67 17.79
CA ARG A 74 3.69 12.90 18.59
C ARG A 74 4.40 11.84 19.44
N LEU A 75 5.41 11.19 18.88
CA LEU A 75 6.23 10.20 19.58
C LEU A 75 7.01 10.86 20.73
N GLU A 76 7.67 11.99 20.47
CA GLU A 76 8.37 12.78 21.50
C GLU A 76 7.42 13.19 22.65
N LYS A 77 6.22 13.68 22.31
CA LYS A 77 5.21 14.01 23.32
C LYS A 77 4.81 12.79 24.15
N LEU A 78 4.54 11.66 23.51
CA LEU A 78 4.17 10.43 24.19
C LEU A 78 5.30 9.90 25.08
N GLU A 79 6.55 10.01 24.64
CA GLU A 79 7.72 9.64 25.44
C GLU A 79 7.86 10.53 26.68
N ALA A 80 7.64 11.84 26.53
CA ALA A 80 7.63 12.77 27.65
C ALA A 80 6.49 12.46 28.64
N ASP A 81 5.27 12.22 28.15
CA ASP A 81 4.12 11.85 28.98
C ASP A 81 4.39 10.53 29.72
N ASN A 82 4.97 9.54 29.04
CA ASN A 82 5.31 8.25 29.65
C ASN A 82 6.44 8.38 30.69
N ALA A 83 7.45 9.21 30.43
CA ALA A 83 8.51 9.52 31.40
C ALA A 83 7.95 10.19 32.66
N TYR A 84 7.03 11.15 32.49
CA TYR A 84 6.35 11.81 33.60
C TYR A 84 5.55 10.81 34.44
N LEU A 85 4.75 9.95 33.79
CA LEU A 85 3.99 8.92 34.49
C LEU A 85 4.89 7.95 35.26
N LYS A 86 6.00 7.51 34.66
CA LYS A 86 6.98 6.65 35.34
C LYS A 86 7.56 7.33 36.58
N ALA A 87 7.92 8.61 36.50
CA ALA A 87 8.43 9.36 37.65
C ALA A 87 7.40 9.43 38.80
N LEU A 88 6.12 9.65 38.47
CA LEU A 88 5.03 9.61 39.45
C LEU A 88 4.87 8.22 40.09
N TYR A 89 4.92 7.17 39.28
CA TYR A 89 4.86 5.79 39.78
C TYR A 89 6.02 5.47 40.71
N GLU A 90 7.24 5.88 40.38
CA GLU A 90 8.41 5.67 41.24
C GLU A 90 8.31 6.42 42.56
N LEU A 91 7.80 7.65 42.53
CA LEU A 91 7.57 8.46 43.74
C LEU A 91 6.53 7.79 44.64
N SER A 92 5.41 7.34 44.07
CA SER A 92 4.36 6.64 44.80
C SER A 92 4.80 5.28 45.35
N ARG A 93 5.75 4.60 44.69
CA ARG A 93 6.28 3.30 45.12
C ARG A 93 7.30 3.42 46.26
N ARG A 94 7.89 4.60 46.46
CA ARG A 94 8.88 4.88 47.52
C ARG A 94 8.27 5.42 48.82
N SER A 95 6.98 5.76 48.82
CA SER A 95 6.18 6.09 50.01
C SER A 95 5.66 4.83 50.69
#